data_AF-A0A0V7ZPS5-F1
#
_entry.id   AF-A0A0V7ZPS5-F1
#
_cell.length_a   1.000
_cell.length_b   1.000
_cell.length_c   1.000
_cell.angle_alpha   90.00
_cell.angle_beta   90.00
_cell.angle_gamma   90.00
#
_symmetry.space_group_name_H-M   'P 1'
#
loop_
_entity.id
_entity.type
_entity.pdbx_description
1 polymer ?
#
loop_
_entity_poly.entity_id
_entity_poly.type
_entity_poly.pdbx_seq_one_letter_code
_entity_poly.pdbx_strand_id
1 'polypeptide(L)'
;MNNLSIQSQHNKSQNVAKDKNLYIIVGVTLTAIMGGLTIAPIQPALAEKFNISSAALVMTVFMIPVGIATPILGVLADRIGIKKVLVPSLILFAVAGGFASFSEDFNTLLGWRFLQGLGAAPLDSLALTMIGNIYTGRTIATVMAINASVIGISSAIYPLIGGALGELDWRYPFLLAVFAFPLVMLVLMVLKLPKRPTDIPKQNLRAYLKNTWKSVNNRSVAGLLFAIGATFMIQFGAIITFIPTLAGNSFGSSEFTNGIILCTSSFVLALTASQLGKLSQLTSEINLIKISFLISALALFITPLLPSLWLLLIPNVLFGISLAFALPSSLALLTGLSRQDSRGGFMAVNASVQSMGQALGPMLGSFALSLWGIHGVFFSAATFAIISFVVFGVLLTPVIQGASQGTSKENSISISEREVGVEVTEQLVNPPSFASPTILQTPVPQLFHLETNKVIELPEDFSIITIGKLSKSEVPDINLSEFPHAEFVSRKHAQIRFDGKDYFIQDMGSANGTYINKYPMLPGIWYKIAPQVRIGFGKRDMVSFVFQIS
;
A
#
# COMPACT_ATOMS: atom_id res chain seq x y z
N MET A 1 -40.93 20.90 1.68
CA MET A 1 -40.82 20.43 0.28
C MET A 1 -39.51 20.82 -0.43
N ASN A 2 -38.40 21.12 0.28
CA ASN A 2 -37.14 21.57 -0.35
C ASN A 2 -35.95 20.59 -0.27
N ASN A 3 -36.13 19.34 0.17
CA ASN A 3 -35.04 18.35 0.25
C ASN A 3 -34.90 17.45 -0.99
N LEU A 4 -35.83 17.51 -1.95
CA LEU A 4 -35.82 16.66 -3.14
C LEU A 4 -35.07 17.29 -4.33
N SER A 5 -34.77 18.59 -4.30
CA SER A 5 -34.04 19.28 -5.38
C SER A 5 -32.51 19.20 -5.26
N ILE A 6 -31.97 18.83 -4.08
CA ILE A 6 -30.53 18.63 -3.89
C ILE A 6 -30.10 17.21 -4.29
N GLN A 7 -30.96 16.21 -4.09
CA GLN A 7 -30.70 14.84 -4.54
C GLN A 7 -30.85 14.65 -6.06
N SER A 8 -31.63 15.49 -6.74
CA SER A 8 -31.88 15.34 -8.19
C SER A 8 -30.76 15.89 -9.09
N GLN A 9 -29.84 16.71 -8.58
CA GLN A 9 -28.70 17.21 -9.36
C GLN A 9 -27.44 16.34 -9.29
N HIS A 10 -27.35 15.38 -8.36
CA HIS A 10 -26.19 14.48 -8.21
C HIS A 10 -26.38 13.09 -8.85
N ASN A 11 -27.51 12.87 -9.53
CA ASN A 11 -27.88 11.59 -10.12
C ASN A 11 -27.82 11.55 -11.66
N LYS A 12 -27.07 12.46 -12.30
CA LYS A 12 -26.58 12.18 -13.65
C LYS A 12 -25.37 11.27 -13.48
N SER A 13 -25.50 10.02 -13.94
CA SER A 13 -24.37 9.19 -14.36
C SER A 13 -23.54 10.00 -15.37
N GLN A 14 -22.70 10.92 -14.88
CA GLN A 14 -21.80 11.69 -15.70
C GLN A 14 -20.84 10.66 -16.30
N ASN A 15 -20.86 10.54 -17.62
CA ASN A 15 -19.84 9.79 -18.33
C ASN A 15 -18.50 10.40 -17.91
N VAL A 16 -17.75 9.64 -17.10
CA VAL A 16 -16.50 10.08 -16.47
C VAL A 16 -15.52 10.60 -17.53
N ALA A 17 -15.54 10.02 -18.73
CA ALA A 17 -14.71 10.46 -19.85
C ALA A 17 -15.05 11.87 -20.37
N LYS A 18 -16.24 12.40 -20.12
CA LYS A 18 -16.63 13.77 -20.52
C LYS A 18 -16.36 14.81 -19.43
N ASP A 19 -15.95 14.39 -18.23
CA ASP A 19 -15.66 15.31 -17.14
C ASP A 19 -14.29 15.96 -17.32
N LYS A 20 -14.28 17.29 -17.39
CA LYS A 20 -13.04 18.05 -17.55
C LYS A 20 -12.10 17.94 -16.36
N ASN A 21 -12.63 17.69 -15.16
CA ASN A 21 -11.81 17.50 -13.97
C ASN A 21 -10.94 16.23 -14.07
N LEU A 22 -11.42 15.20 -14.78
CA LEU A 22 -10.64 13.98 -15.00
C LEU A 22 -9.34 14.29 -15.76
N TYR A 23 -9.41 15.09 -16.83
CA TYR A 23 -8.21 15.46 -17.59
C TYR A 23 -7.21 16.27 -16.76
N ILE A 24 -7.69 17.09 -15.82
CA ILE A 24 -6.82 17.80 -14.87
C ILE A 24 -6.11 16.82 -13.95
N ILE A 25 -6.85 15.89 -13.35
CA ILE A 25 -6.31 14.84 -12.48
C ILE A 25 -5.25 14.04 -13.24
N VAL A 26 -5.58 13.57 -14.45
CA VAL A 26 -4.66 12.83 -15.31
C VAL A 26 -3.42 13.66 -15.64
N GLY A 27 -3.57 14.94 -16.00
CA GLY A 27 -2.44 15.83 -16.28
C GLY A 27 -1.53 16.05 -15.07
N VAL A 28 -2.10 16.19 -13.87
CA VAL A 28 -1.34 16.33 -12.62
C VAL A 28 -0.58 15.04 -12.33
N THR A 29 -1.21 13.87 -12.46
CA THR A 29 -0.58 12.56 -12.27
C THR A 29 0.58 12.34 -13.26
N LEU A 30 0.36 12.66 -14.54
CA LEU A 30 1.42 12.61 -15.57
C LEU A 30 2.61 13.50 -15.19
N THR A 31 2.34 14.76 -14.79
CA THR A 31 3.38 15.71 -14.36
C THR A 31 4.18 15.19 -13.16
N ALA A 32 3.50 14.58 -12.17
CA ALA A 32 4.13 14.05 -10.97
C ALA A 32 5.16 12.94 -11.27
N ILE A 33 4.84 12.05 -12.21
CA ILE A 33 5.67 10.90 -12.56
C ILE A 33 6.83 11.29 -13.49
N MET A 34 6.59 12.26 -14.37
CA MET A 34 7.53 12.71 -15.39
C MET A 34 8.90 13.10 -14.84
N GLY A 35 8.94 13.90 -13.77
CA GLY A 35 10.16 14.57 -13.30
C GLY A 35 11.32 13.65 -12.88
N GLY A 36 11.05 12.39 -12.56
CA GLY A 36 12.08 11.38 -12.30
C GLY A 36 12.35 10.48 -13.50
N LEU A 37 11.30 9.93 -14.12
CA LEU A 37 11.45 8.83 -15.07
C LEU A 37 11.97 9.25 -16.45
N THR A 38 11.79 10.51 -16.87
CA THR A 38 12.37 11.00 -18.13
C THR A 38 13.88 11.24 -18.02
N ILE A 39 14.41 11.39 -16.80
CA ILE A 39 15.84 11.67 -16.55
C ILE A 39 16.64 10.37 -16.32
N ALA A 40 15.96 9.27 -16.02
CA ALA A 40 16.58 7.96 -15.80
C ALA A 40 17.46 7.44 -16.96
N PRO A 41 17.03 7.45 -18.24
CA PRO A 41 17.82 6.89 -19.34
C PRO A 41 19.08 7.70 -19.70
N ILE A 42 19.13 8.98 -19.30
CA ILE A 42 20.21 9.93 -19.65
C ILE A 42 21.30 10.05 -18.57
N GLN A 43 21.32 9.15 -17.58
CA GLN A 43 22.33 9.16 -16.52
C GLN A 43 23.78 9.12 -17.05
N PRO A 44 24.13 8.30 -18.06
CA PRO A 44 25.48 8.31 -18.64
C PRO A 44 25.84 9.67 -19.26
N ALA A 45 24.96 10.22 -20.10
CA ALA A 45 25.15 11.51 -20.75
C ALA A 45 25.36 12.67 -19.76
N LEU A 46 24.62 12.66 -18.64
CA LEU A 46 24.82 13.64 -17.57
C LEU A 46 26.18 13.47 -16.89
N ALA A 47 26.59 12.24 -16.61
CA ALA A 47 27.90 11.97 -15.99
C ALA A 47 29.05 12.43 -16.89
N GLU A 48 28.95 12.15 -18.20
CA GLU A 48 29.90 12.60 -19.21
C GLU A 48 29.92 14.14 -19.33
N LYS A 49 28.75 14.77 -19.48
CA LYS A 49 28.63 16.22 -19.65
C LYS A 49 29.31 17.02 -18.53
N PHE A 50 29.15 16.55 -17.29
CA PHE A 50 29.69 17.23 -16.12
C PHE A 50 31.04 16.67 -15.65
N ASN A 51 31.63 15.72 -16.37
CA ASN A 51 32.89 15.05 -16.02
C ASN A 51 32.90 14.47 -14.58
N ILE A 52 31.82 13.79 -14.21
CA ILE A 52 31.65 13.17 -12.89
C ILE A 52 31.48 11.66 -13.02
N SER A 53 31.78 10.92 -11.94
CA SER A 53 31.65 9.46 -11.93
C SER A 53 30.20 8.97 -11.92
N SER A 54 29.26 9.78 -11.42
CA SER A 54 27.85 9.41 -11.29
C SER A 54 26.94 10.63 -11.21
N ALA A 55 25.91 10.66 -12.06
CA ALA A 55 24.85 11.68 -12.02
C ALA A 55 23.67 11.30 -11.10
N ALA A 56 23.76 10.22 -10.33
CA ALA A 56 22.67 9.68 -9.51
C ALA A 56 22.08 10.68 -8.50
N LEU A 57 22.89 11.64 -8.02
CA LEU A 57 22.42 12.72 -7.13
C LEU A 57 21.31 13.57 -7.76
N VAL A 58 21.21 13.64 -9.08
CA VAL A 58 20.11 14.31 -9.80
C VAL A 58 18.74 13.69 -9.46
N MET A 59 18.71 12.39 -9.15
CA MET A 59 17.51 11.68 -8.71
C MET A 59 17.27 11.87 -7.21
N THR A 60 18.33 11.73 -6.39
CA THR A 60 18.24 11.92 -4.94
C THR A 60 17.76 13.32 -4.56
N VAL A 61 18.40 14.37 -5.10
CA VAL A 61 18.10 15.76 -4.75
C VAL A 61 16.71 16.18 -5.20
N PHE A 62 16.16 15.55 -6.23
CA PHE A 62 14.76 15.72 -6.63
C PHE A 62 13.78 15.03 -5.66
N MET A 63 14.10 13.83 -5.17
CA MET A 63 13.17 13.03 -4.35
C MET A 63 13.18 13.41 -2.85
N ILE A 64 14.26 13.97 -2.33
CA ILE A 64 14.32 14.43 -0.92
C ILE A 64 13.20 15.44 -0.61
N PRO A 65 13.05 16.56 -1.37
CA PRO A 65 11.94 17.48 -1.18
C PRO A 65 10.58 16.82 -1.31
N VAL A 66 10.42 15.89 -2.26
CA VAL A 66 9.17 15.14 -2.44
C VAL A 66 8.82 14.39 -1.16
N GLY A 67 9.75 13.61 -0.59
CA GLY A 67 9.49 12.84 0.62
C GLY A 67 9.17 13.68 1.85
N ILE A 68 9.78 14.86 1.99
CA ILE A 68 9.59 15.73 3.16
C ILE A 68 8.37 16.63 3.00
N ALA A 69 8.18 17.24 1.83
CA ALA A 69 7.18 18.28 1.62
C ALA A 69 5.79 17.73 1.27
N THR A 70 5.67 16.51 0.74
CA THR A 70 4.37 15.89 0.41
C THR A 70 3.35 15.95 1.56
N PRO A 71 3.63 15.45 2.78
CA PRO A 71 2.66 15.50 3.87
C PRO A 71 2.34 16.93 4.32
N ILE A 72 3.33 17.84 4.28
CA ILE A 72 3.18 19.23 4.70
C ILE A 72 2.27 19.99 3.73
N LEU A 73 2.54 19.88 2.43
CA LEU A 73 1.82 20.58 1.39
C LEU A 73 0.42 19.97 1.17
N GLY A 74 0.24 18.67 1.41
CA GLY A 74 -1.09 18.05 1.46
C GLY A 74 -1.98 18.65 2.55
N VAL A 75 -1.49 18.73 3.79
CA VAL A 75 -2.23 19.38 4.90
C VAL A 75 -2.44 20.86 4.64
N LEU A 76 -1.47 21.54 4.04
CA LEU A 76 -1.62 22.94 3.66
C LEU A 76 -2.76 23.11 2.65
N ALA A 77 -2.80 22.28 1.61
CA ALA A 77 -3.87 22.29 0.61
C ALA A 77 -5.24 22.04 1.22
N ASP A 78 -5.31 21.21 2.27
CA ASP A 78 -6.54 21.03 3.01
C ASP A 78 -7.00 22.29 3.75
N ARG A 79 -6.07 23.10 4.24
CA ARG A 79 -6.37 24.30 5.03
C ARG A 79 -6.70 25.51 4.17
N ILE A 80 -5.93 25.75 3.11
CA ILE A 80 -6.03 26.97 2.30
C ILE A 80 -6.70 26.73 0.94
N GLY A 81 -6.90 25.45 0.56
CA GLY A 81 -7.55 25.01 -0.66
C GLY A 81 -6.56 24.45 -1.69
N ILE A 82 -6.98 23.38 -2.39
CA ILE A 82 -6.18 22.64 -3.38
C ILE A 82 -5.57 23.56 -4.44
N LYS A 83 -6.36 24.45 -5.04
CA LYS A 83 -5.87 25.37 -6.10
C LYS A 83 -4.71 26.26 -5.63
N LYS A 84 -4.73 26.70 -4.37
CA LYS A 84 -3.72 27.62 -3.82
C LYS A 84 -2.37 26.94 -3.57
N VAL A 85 -2.34 25.61 -3.54
CA VAL A 85 -1.10 24.83 -3.45
C VAL A 85 -0.71 24.26 -4.80
N LEU A 86 -1.68 23.68 -5.53
CA LEU A 86 -1.44 23.03 -6.83
C LEU A 86 -0.83 23.99 -7.86
N VAL A 87 -1.37 25.20 -8.00
CA VAL A 87 -0.93 26.15 -9.05
C VAL A 87 0.51 26.62 -8.81
N PRO A 88 0.90 27.15 -7.62
CA PRO A 88 2.29 27.49 -7.36
C PRO A 88 3.25 26.30 -7.51
N SER A 89 2.84 25.10 -7.09
CA SER A 89 3.65 23.89 -7.22
C SER A 89 3.91 23.50 -8.68
N LEU A 90 2.88 23.54 -9.54
CA LEU A 90 3.04 23.30 -10.98
C LEU A 90 3.92 24.36 -11.65
N ILE A 91 3.78 25.64 -11.28
CA ILE A 91 4.64 26.72 -11.78
C ILE A 91 6.09 26.48 -11.35
N LEU A 92 6.32 26.18 -10.07
CA LEU A 92 7.66 25.90 -9.55
C LEU A 92 8.29 24.69 -10.25
N PHE A 93 7.53 23.62 -10.45
CA PHE A 93 7.96 22.44 -11.19
C PHE A 93 8.35 22.79 -12.64
N ALA A 94 7.52 23.57 -13.33
CA ALA A 94 7.75 23.98 -14.71
C ALA A 94 9.00 24.85 -14.85
N VAL A 95 9.11 25.89 -14.02
CA VAL A 95 10.21 26.84 -14.02
C VAL A 95 11.51 26.15 -13.66
N ALA A 96 11.55 25.40 -12.55
CA ALA A 96 12.77 24.76 -12.09
C ALA A 96 13.24 23.66 -13.06
N GLY A 97 12.32 22.86 -13.62
CA GLY A 97 12.67 21.88 -14.65
C GLY A 97 13.14 22.53 -15.95
N GLY A 98 12.51 23.62 -16.37
CA GLY A 98 12.97 24.41 -17.52
C GLY A 98 14.37 24.98 -17.31
N PHE A 99 14.66 25.58 -16.15
CA PHE A 99 15.99 26.12 -15.86
C PHE A 99 17.06 25.03 -15.65
N ALA A 100 16.69 23.83 -15.21
CA ALA A 100 17.61 22.70 -15.11
C ALA A 100 18.30 22.41 -16.46
N SER A 101 17.62 22.59 -17.61
CA SER A 101 18.19 22.38 -18.94
C SER A 101 19.27 23.41 -19.32
N PHE A 102 19.32 24.55 -18.64
CA PHE A 102 20.31 25.61 -18.88
C PHE A 102 21.48 25.55 -17.89
N SER A 103 21.56 24.51 -17.06
CA SER A 103 22.62 24.39 -16.06
C SER A 103 23.99 24.20 -16.74
N GLU A 104 24.95 25.02 -16.35
CA GLU A 104 26.33 24.97 -16.86
C GLU A 104 27.25 24.11 -15.97
N ASP A 105 26.94 24.00 -14.67
CA ASP A 105 27.62 23.15 -13.72
C ASP A 105 26.66 22.21 -12.98
N PHE A 106 27.23 21.15 -12.40
CA PHE A 106 26.45 20.10 -11.75
C PHE A 106 25.73 20.58 -10.48
N ASN A 107 26.30 21.51 -9.71
CA ASN A 107 25.68 21.99 -8.48
C ASN A 107 24.48 22.88 -8.78
N THR A 108 24.56 23.72 -9.83
CA THR A 108 23.42 24.49 -10.33
C THR A 108 22.30 23.57 -10.80
N LEU A 109 22.63 22.47 -11.51
CA LEU A 109 21.65 21.45 -11.87
C LEU A 109 20.98 20.85 -10.63
N LEU A 110 21.74 20.47 -9.60
CA LEU A 110 21.18 19.95 -8.35
C LEU A 110 20.27 20.97 -7.65
N GLY A 111 20.63 22.26 -7.64
CA GLY A 111 19.79 23.33 -7.09
C GLY A 111 18.43 23.41 -7.79
N TRP A 112 18.41 23.38 -9.12
CA TRP A 112 17.16 23.35 -9.89
C TRP A 112 16.37 22.06 -9.66
N ARG A 113 17.04 20.92 -9.51
CA ARG A 113 16.38 19.64 -9.19
C ARG A 113 15.71 19.65 -7.82
N PHE A 114 16.34 20.28 -6.82
CA PHE A 114 15.74 20.44 -5.50
C PHE A 114 14.44 21.26 -5.58
N LEU A 115 14.48 22.40 -6.28
CA LEU A 115 13.31 23.26 -6.48
C LEU A 115 12.21 22.54 -7.27
N GLN A 116 12.59 21.79 -8.31
CA GLN A 116 11.66 21.01 -9.10
C GLN A 116 10.99 19.92 -8.26
N GLY A 117 11.74 19.23 -7.40
CA GLY A 117 11.23 18.26 -6.44
C GLY A 117 10.21 18.87 -5.47
N LEU A 118 10.47 20.08 -4.98
CA LEU A 118 9.54 20.82 -4.12
C LEU A 118 8.23 21.15 -4.84
N GLY A 119 8.30 21.50 -6.14
CA GLY A 119 7.13 21.67 -7.01
C GLY A 119 6.38 20.36 -7.29
N ALA A 120 7.09 19.23 -7.39
CA ALA A 120 6.51 17.91 -7.62
C ALA A 120 5.80 17.34 -6.38
N ALA A 121 6.27 17.70 -5.18
CA ALA A 121 5.88 17.08 -3.91
C ALA A 121 4.36 16.91 -3.71
N PRO A 122 3.51 17.93 -3.86
CA PRO A 122 2.09 17.75 -3.58
C PRO A 122 1.32 17.11 -4.73
N LEU A 123 1.87 16.99 -5.95
CA LEU A 123 1.09 16.72 -7.16
C LEU A 123 0.29 15.42 -7.08
N ASP A 124 0.95 14.31 -6.75
CA ASP A 124 0.29 12.98 -6.65
C ASP A 124 -0.75 12.94 -5.52
N SER A 125 -0.42 13.48 -4.34
CA SER A 125 -1.33 13.55 -3.20
C SER A 125 -2.58 14.39 -3.49
N LEU A 126 -2.42 15.50 -4.23
CA LEU A 126 -3.52 16.37 -4.62
C LEU A 126 -4.36 15.77 -5.74
N ALA A 127 -3.78 15.01 -6.66
CA ALA A 127 -4.53 14.24 -7.63
C ALA A 127 -5.50 13.28 -6.91
N LEU A 128 -5.01 12.52 -5.93
CA LEU A 128 -5.85 11.61 -5.14
C LEU A 128 -6.91 12.33 -4.31
N THR A 129 -6.56 13.47 -3.72
CA THR A 129 -7.51 14.30 -2.95
C THR A 129 -8.60 14.90 -3.85
N MET A 130 -8.25 15.33 -5.06
CA MET A 130 -9.22 15.78 -6.06
C MET A 130 -10.18 14.64 -6.45
N ILE A 131 -9.67 13.43 -6.67
CA ILE A 131 -10.52 12.26 -6.95
C ILE A 131 -11.54 12.04 -5.82
N GLY A 132 -11.07 12.04 -4.56
CA GLY A 132 -11.92 11.81 -3.39
C GLY A 132 -12.93 12.93 -3.12
N ASN A 133 -12.64 14.17 -3.54
CA ASN A 133 -13.55 15.30 -3.37
C ASN A 133 -14.57 15.42 -4.51
N ILE A 134 -14.22 15.03 -5.74
CA ILE A 134 -15.05 15.27 -6.94
C ILE A 134 -15.99 14.09 -7.22
N TYR A 135 -15.53 12.85 -6.98
CA TYR A 135 -16.26 11.64 -7.38
C TYR A 135 -16.77 10.87 -6.16
N THR A 136 -17.97 10.29 -6.30
CA THR A 136 -18.66 9.55 -5.22
C THR A 136 -19.27 8.24 -5.74
N GLY A 137 -19.53 7.28 -4.85
CA GLY A 137 -20.18 6.02 -5.23
C GLY A 137 -19.33 5.17 -6.17
N ARG A 138 -19.87 4.70 -7.30
CA ARG A 138 -19.14 3.84 -8.24
C ARG A 138 -18.12 4.59 -9.10
N THR A 139 -18.30 5.89 -9.33
CA THR A 139 -17.42 6.68 -10.20
C THR A 139 -16.04 6.91 -9.59
N ILE A 140 -15.93 7.01 -8.25
CA ILE A 140 -14.62 7.14 -7.59
C ILE A 140 -13.72 5.93 -7.88
N ALA A 141 -14.27 4.71 -7.87
CA ALA A 141 -13.53 3.50 -8.17
C ALA A 141 -13.06 3.47 -9.64
N THR A 142 -13.93 3.91 -10.57
CA THR A 142 -13.57 4.05 -11.98
C THR A 142 -12.45 5.06 -12.18
N VAL A 143 -12.52 6.23 -11.54
CA VAL A 143 -11.49 7.27 -11.67
C VAL A 143 -10.18 6.86 -11.01
N MET A 144 -10.22 6.19 -9.86
CA MET A 144 -9.03 5.61 -9.23
C MET A 144 -8.37 4.57 -10.14
N ALA A 145 -9.17 3.72 -10.81
CA ALA A 145 -8.65 2.75 -11.77
C ALA A 145 -8.00 3.44 -12.99
N ILE A 146 -8.65 4.46 -13.57
CA ILE A 146 -8.07 5.28 -14.64
C ILE A 146 -6.75 5.91 -14.19
N ASN A 147 -6.71 6.50 -13.00
CA ASN A 147 -5.50 7.11 -12.46
C ASN A 147 -4.37 6.09 -12.29
N ALA A 148 -4.67 4.90 -11.75
CA ALA A 148 -3.71 3.81 -11.64
C ALA A 148 -3.19 3.33 -13.01
N SER A 149 -4.06 3.24 -14.02
CA SER A 149 -3.66 2.93 -15.40
C SER A 149 -2.75 4.00 -15.98
N VAL A 150 -3.04 5.29 -15.73
CA VAL A 150 -2.19 6.41 -16.15
C VAL A 150 -0.81 6.32 -15.49
N ILE A 151 -0.75 6.00 -14.20
CA ILE A 151 0.52 5.80 -13.49
C ILE A 151 1.34 4.69 -14.15
N GLY A 152 0.73 3.53 -14.42
CA GLY A 152 1.40 2.40 -15.06
C GLY A 152 1.89 2.69 -16.48
N ILE A 153 1.01 3.25 -17.32
CA ILE A 153 1.33 3.57 -18.73
C ILE A 153 2.44 4.63 -18.80
N SER A 154 2.33 5.71 -18.03
CA SER A 154 3.34 6.77 -18.03
C SER A 154 4.69 6.29 -17.47
N SER A 155 4.67 5.37 -16.49
CA SER A 155 5.91 4.75 -15.98
C SER A 155 6.63 3.89 -17.01
N ALA A 156 5.94 3.36 -18.02
CA ALA A 156 6.54 2.67 -19.14
C ALA A 156 6.99 3.63 -20.25
N ILE A 157 6.19 4.65 -20.54
CA ILE A 157 6.43 5.57 -21.66
C ILE A 157 7.51 6.62 -21.35
N TYR A 158 7.59 7.14 -20.12
CA TYR A 158 8.51 8.24 -19.83
C TYR A 158 10.00 7.92 -20.00
N PRO A 159 10.50 6.71 -19.65
CA PRO A 159 11.87 6.33 -19.99
C PRO A 159 12.12 6.32 -21.50
N LEU A 160 11.14 5.92 -22.33
CA LEU A 160 11.28 5.97 -23.80
C LEU A 160 11.35 7.40 -24.32
N ILE A 161 10.44 8.28 -23.85
CA ILE A 161 10.43 9.70 -24.25
C ILE A 161 11.73 10.38 -23.78
N GLY A 162 12.13 10.13 -22.53
CA GLY A 162 13.35 10.67 -21.96
C GLY A 162 14.60 10.23 -22.72
N GLY A 163 14.65 8.95 -23.10
CA GLY A 163 15.76 8.40 -23.88
C GLY A 163 15.83 8.99 -25.28
N ALA A 164 14.69 9.06 -25.99
CA ALA A 164 14.63 9.62 -27.34
C ALA A 164 15.00 11.11 -27.38
N LEU A 165 14.57 11.88 -26.38
CA LEU A 165 14.95 13.29 -26.28
C LEU A 165 16.42 13.45 -25.85
N GLY A 166 16.90 12.58 -24.97
CA GLY A 166 18.28 12.57 -24.50
C GLY A 166 19.30 12.25 -25.59
N GLU A 167 18.92 11.40 -26.55
CA GLU A 167 19.74 11.05 -27.71
C GLU A 167 19.98 12.26 -28.63
N LEU A 168 19.07 13.24 -28.62
CA LEU A 168 19.27 14.52 -29.29
C LEU A 168 20.14 15.46 -28.45
N ASP A 169 19.76 15.68 -27.20
CA ASP A 169 20.53 16.47 -26.22
C ASP A 169 20.03 16.15 -24.79
N TRP A 170 20.96 15.99 -23.84
CA TRP A 170 20.67 15.73 -22.42
C TRP A 170 19.73 16.78 -21.78
N ARG A 171 19.64 17.98 -22.36
CA ARG A 171 18.80 19.09 -21.91
C ARG A 171 17.31 18.88 -22.17
N TYR A 172 16.95 18.20 -23.25
CA TYR A 172 15.55 18.13 -23.70
C TYR A 172 14.60 17.37 -22.76
N PRO A 173 15.02 16.27 -22.09
CA PRO A 173 14.18 15.63 -21.08
C PRO A 173 13.75 16.56 -19.93
N PHE A 174 14.55 17.57 -19.59
CA PHE A 174 14.23 18.56 -18.56
C PHE A 174 13.18 19.58 -19.04
N LEU A 175 13.25 19.99 -20.32
CA LEU A 175 12.30 20.92 -20.93
C LEU A 175 10.86 20.41 -20.93
N LEU A 176 10.64 19.09 -20.82
CA LEU A 176 9.30 18.53 -20.67
C LEU A 176 8.54 19.11 -19.46
N ALA A 177 9.25 19.57 -18.42
CA ALA A 177 8.62 20.23 -17.29
C ALA A 177 7.80 21.48 -17.67
N VAL A 178 8.18 22.18 -18.75
CA VAL A 178 7.49 23.38 -19.24
C VAL A 178 6.04 23.08 -19.65
N PHE A 179 5.72 21.83 -20.02
CA PHE A 179 4.34 21.42 -20.31
C PHE A 179 3.39 21.47 -19.09
N ALA A 180 3.91 21.69 -17.88
CA ALA A 180 3.07 21.99 -16.73
C ALA A 180 2.41 23.40 -16.80
N PHE A 181 2.92 24.35 -17.60
CA PHE A 181 2.27 25.67 -17.77
C PHE A 181 0.89 25.60 -18.43
N PRO A 182 0.69 24.88 -19.56
CA PRO A 182 -0.65 24.61 -20.08
C PRO A 182 -1.60 24.00 -19.03
N LEU A 183 -1.09 23.09 -18.19
CA LEU A 183 -1.87 22.49 -17.13
C LEU A 183 -2.26 23.51 -16.05
N VAL A 184 -1.38 24.44 -15.69
CA VAL A 184 -1.72 25.57 -14.79
C VAL A 184 -2.90 26.36 -15.33
N MET A 185 -2.89 26.71 -16.63
CA MET A 185 -4.01 27.43 -17.26
C MET A 185 -5.30 26.63 -17.18
N LEU A 186 -5.22 25.33 -17.45
CA LEU A 186 -6.37 24.42 -17.37
C LEU A 186 -6.92 24.32 -15.94
N VAL A 187 -6.06 24.24 -14.92
CA VAL A 187 -6.45 24.25 -13.50
C VAL A 187 -7.14 25.56 -13.11
N LEU A 188 -6.61 26.71 -13.55
CA LEU A 188 -7.19 28.01 -13.23
C LEU A 188 -8.58 28.19 -13.87
N MET A 189 -8.71 27.85 -15.15
CA MET A 189 -9.94 28.05 -15.93
C MET A 189 -11.02 27.01 -15.68
N VAL A 190 -10.65 25.75 -15.46
CA VAL A 190 -11.58 24.61 -15.61
C VAL A 190 -11.84 23.86 -14.31
N LEU A 191 -10.84 23.75 -13.41
CA LEU A 191 -10.99 22.93 -12.21
C LEU A 191 -12.11 23.47 -11.33
N LYS A 192 -13.14 22.64 -11.09
CA LYS A 192 -14.25 22.97 -10.19
C LYS A 192 -14.23 22.02 -9.00
N LEU A 193 -13.96 22.58 -7.84
CA LEU A 193 -13.97 21.83 -6.58
C LEU A 193 -15.29 22.12 -5.84
N PRO A 194 -15.91 21.12 -5.20
CA PRO A 194 -17.05 21.36 -4.33
C PRO A 194 -16.70 22.37 -3.24
N LYS A 195 -17.64 23.24 -2.88
CA LYS A 195 -17.46 24.15 -1.75
C LYS A 195 -17.32 23.31 -0.48
N ARG A 196 -16.16 23.42 0.19
CA ARG A 196 -15.93 22.74 1.47
C ARG A 196 -16.91 23.33 2.51
N PRO A 197 -17.64 22.52 3.28
CA PRO A 197 -18.46 23.02 4.37
C PRO A 197 -17.58 23.84 5.33
N THR A 198 -18.02 25.03 5.71
CA THR A 198 -17.29 25.97 6.58
C THR A 198 -17.04 25.42 7.99
N ASP A 199 -17.80 24.40 8.38
CA ASP A 199 -17.90 23.91 9.75
C ASP A 199 -17.00 22.70 10.04
N ILE A 200 -16.20 22.24 9.06
CA ILE A 200 -15.21 21.18 9.31
C ILE A 200 -14.02 21.80 10.06
N PRO A 201 -13.74 21.41 11.31
CA PRO A 201 -12.64 21.98 12.07
C PRO A 201 -11.32 21.79 11.31
N LYS A 202 -10.64 22.90 11.04
CA LYS A 202 -9.31 22.89 10.40
C LYS A 202 -8.38 22.08 11.28
N GLN A 203 -7.99 20.89 10.82
CA GLN A 203 -7.13 20.02 11.62
C GLN A 203 -5.80 20.70 11.90
N ASN A 204 -5.38 20.70 13.17
CA ASN A 204 -4.08 21.22 13.57
C ASN A 204 -2.97 20.27 13.04
N LEU A 205 -1.98 20.77 12.30
CA LEU A 205 -0.89 19.97 11.70
C LEU A 205 -0.21 19.09 12.75
N ARG A 206 0.05 19.65 13.94
CA ARG A 206 0.65 18.91 15.05
C ARG A 206 -0.27 17.77 15.53
N ALA A 207 -1.58 18.00 15.62
CA ALA A 207 -2.53 16.98 16.04
C ALA A 207 -2.70 15.89 14.96
N TYR A 208 -2.76 16.29 13.69
CA TYR A 208 -2.80 15.38 12.55
C TYR A 208 -1.57 14.46 12.49
N LEU A 209 -0.37 15.03 12.62
CA LEU A 209 0.87 14.27 12.65
C LEU A 209 0.93 13.33 13.87
N LYS A 210 0.54 13.80 15.05
CA LYS A 210 0.51 12.97 16.28
C LYS A 210 -0.45 11.78 16.14
N ASN A 211 -1.65 12.01 15.62
CA ASN A 211 -2.64 10.96 15.42
C ASN A 211 -2.20 9.96 14.34
N THR A 212 -1.62 10.46 13.25
CA THR A 212 -1.05 9.63 12.18
C THR A 212 0.08 8.76 12.71
N TRP A 213 1.00 9.32 13.50
CA TRP A 213 2.10 8.58 14.11
C TRP A 213 1.58 7.46 15.01
N LYS A 214 0.57 7.71 15.84
CA LYS A 214 -0.05 6.68 16.69
C LYS A 214 -0.64 5.53 15.88
N SER A 215 -1.25 5.81 14.72
CA SER A 215 -1.83 4.80 13.84
C SER A 215 -0.78 4.00 13.05
N VAL A 216 0.40 4.57 12.81
CA VAL A 216 1.47 3.94 12.02
C VAL A 216 2.51 3.23 12.89
N ASN A 217 2.63 3.61 14.16
CA ASN A 217 3.59 3.06 15.12
C ASN A 217 3.17 1.66 15.65
N ASN A 218 2.98 0.72 14.72
CA ASN A 218 2.75 -0.69 14.98
C ASN A 218 3.83 -1.49 14.24
N ARG A 219 4.42 -2.50 14.88
CA ARG A 219 5.47 -3.36 14.32
C ARG A 219 5.12 -3.88 12.92
N SER A 220 3.90 -4.35 12.71
CA SER A 220 3.51 -4.97 11.44
C SER A 220 3.28 -3.91 10.35
N VAL A 221 2.78 -2.72 10.72
CA VAL A 221 2.71 -1.56 9.81
C VAL A 221 4.11 -1.07 9.44
N ALA A 222 5.02 -1.00 10.42
CA ALA A 222 6.42 -0.66 10.17
C ALA A 222 7.10 -1.67 9.24
N GLY A 223 6.78 -2.97 9.37
CA GLY A 223 7.22 -4.01 8.42
C GLY A 223 6.73 -3.76 7.00
N LEU A 224 5.45 -3.43 6.81
CA LEU A 224 4.90 -3.10 5.49
C LEU A 224 5.50 -1.83 4.90
N LEU A 225 5.65 -0.77 5.70
CA LEU A 225 6.29 0.47 5.26
C LEU A 225 7.76 0.25 4.92
N PHE A 226 8.49 -0.52 5.73
CA PHE A 226 9.86 -0.93 5.43
C PHE A 226 9.93 -1.66 4.09
N ALA A 227 9.02 -2.61 3.82
CA ALA A 227 9.02 -3.32 2.55
C ALA A 227 8.83 -2.38 1.36
N ILE A 228 7.86 -1.46 1.45
CA ILE A 228 7.62 -0.45 0.42
C ILE A 228 8.86 0.43 0.21
N GLY A 229 9.43 0.97 1.29
CA GLY A 229 10.64 1.80 1.23
C GLY A 229 11.81 1.05 0.60
N ALA A 230 12.05 -0.19 1.02
CA ALA A 230 13.11 -1.06 0.49
C ALA A 230 12.91 -1.35 -1.01
N THR A 231 11.69 -1.67 -1.44
CA THR A 231 11.36 -1.90 -2.85
C THR A 231 11.67 -0.67 -3.71
N PHE A 232 11.23 0.53 -3.29
CA PHE A 232 11.52 1.76 -4.03
C PHE A 232 12.99 2.15 -3.99
N MET A 233 13.69 1.87 -2.87
CA MET A 233 15.12 2.08 -2.75
C MET A 233 15.91 1.23 -3.73
N ILE A 234 15.55 -0.05 -3.88
CA ILE A 234 16.14 -0.95 -4.87
C ILE A 234 15.81 -0.49 -6.29
N GLN A 235 14.53 -0.16 -6.55
CA GLN A 235 14.07 0.28 -7.87
C GLN A 235 14.85 1.51 -8.34
N PHE A 236 14.87 2.57 -7.54
CA PHE A 236 15.55 3.80 -7.94
C PHE A 236 17.07 3.70 -7.83
N GLY A 237 17.57 2.96 -6.83
CA GLY A 237 19.00 2.86 -6.54
C GLY A 237 19.78 1.88 -7.40
N ALA A 238 19.16 0.89 -8.01
CA ALA A 238 19.86 -0.04 -8.91
C ALA A 238 19.28 0.00 -10.33
N ILE A 239 17.96 -0.14 -10.46
CA ILE A 239 17.31 -0.32 -11.77
C ILE A 239 17.25 1.01 -12.53
N ILE A 240 16.54 2.00 -12.00
CA ILE A 240 16.28 3.27 -12.69
C ILE A 240 17.56 4.09 -12.90
N THR A 241 18.51 4.04 -11.96
CA THR A 241 19.71 4.89 -12.02
C THR A 241 20.93 4.17 -12.60
N PHE A 242 21.22 2.94 -12.17
CA PHE A 242 22.50 2.29 -12.46
C PHE A 242 22.46 1.27 -13.58
N ILE A 243 21.29 0.73 -13.97
CA ILE A 243 21.21 -0.07 -15.21
C ILE A 243 21.54 0.77 -16.45
N PRO A 244 21.00 1.99 -16.65
CA PRO A 244 21.42 2.87 -17.74
C PRO A 244 22.92 3.19 -17.69
N THR A 245 23.45 3.41 -16.48
CA THR A 245 24.89 3.67 -16.27
C THR A 245 25.76 2.47 -16.66
N LEU A 246 25.38 1.25 -16.25
CA LEU A 246 26.03 0.02 -16.68
C LEU A 246 25.93 -0.18 -18.20
N ALA A 247 24.73 0.04 -18.75
CA ALA A 247 24.46 -0.12 -20.17
C ALA A 247 25.33 0.82 -21.02
N GLY A 248 25.38 2.09 -20.66
CA GLY A 248 26.18 3.10 -21.36
C GLY A 248 27.68 2.85 -21.21
N ASN A 249 28.16 2.67 -19.97
CA ASN A 249 29.59 2.59 -19.70
C ASN A 249 30.23 1.27 -20.16
N SER A 250 29.51 0.14 -20.07
CA SER A 250 30.04 -1.19 -20.41
C SER A 250 29.70 -1.65 -21.82
N PHE A 251 28.60 -1.17 -22.41
CA PHE A 251 28.15 -1.61 -23.74
C PHE A 251 27.97 -0.48 -24.76
N GLY A 252 28.21 0.78 -24.39
CA GLY A 252 28.06 1.93 -25.29
C GLY A 252 26.61 2.14 -25.76
N SER A 253 25.62 1.81 -24.92
CA SER A 253 24.22 1.97 -25.28
C SER A 253 23.82 3.45 -25.43
N SER A 254 22.95 3.72 -26.40
CA SER A 254 22.31 5.03 -26.53
C SER A 254 21.25 5.26 -25.43
N GLU A 255 20.91 6.52 -25.22
CA GLU A 255 19.89 6.98 -24.27
C GLU A 255 18.52 6.38 -24.60
N PHE A 256 18.17 6.29 -25.88
CA PHE A 256 16.94 5.63 -26.30
C PHE A 256 16.92 4.14 -25.95
N THR A 257 18.06 3.45 -26.14
CA THR A 257 18.20 2.03 -25.76
C THR A 257 18.08 1.84 -24.26
N ASN A 258 18.64 2.74 -23.45
CA ASN A 258 18.43 2.76 -22.00
C ASN A 258 16.94 2.91 -21.64
N GLY A 259 16.22 3.77 -22.38
CA GLY A 259 14.78 3.94 -22.27
C GLY A 259 14.00 2.63 -22.52
N ILE A 260 14.38 1.86 -23.55
CA ILE A 260 13.78 0.55 -23.86
C ILE A 260 13.99 -0.45 -22.71
N ILE A 261 15.22 -0.53 -22.18
CA ILE A 261 15.56 -1.42 -21.07
C ILE A 261 14.69 -1.11 -19.85
N LEU A 262 14.58 0.17 -19.46
CA LEU A 262 13.78 0.59 -18.31
C LEU A 262 12.28 0.37 -18.51
N CYS A 263 11.74 0.68 -19.71
CA CYS A 263 10.33 0.50 -20.06
C CYS A 263 9.87 -0.96 -19.87
N THR A 264 10.75 -1.92 -20.14
CA THR A 264 10.47 -3.36 -20.00
C THR A 264 10.00 -3.72 -18.59
N SER A 265 10.62 -3.15 -17.55
CA SER A 265 10.23 -3.42 -16.16
C SER A 265 8.81 -2.92 -15.85
N SER A 266 8.44 -1.74 -16.34
CA SER A 266 7.11 -1.13 -16.17
C SER A 266 6.02 -1.89 -16.94
N PHE A 267 6.34 -2.36 -18.15
CA PHE A 267 5.41 -3.17 -18.94
C PHE A 267 5.15 -4.53 -18.28
N VAL A 268 6.20 -5.21 -17.81
CA VAL A 268 6.07 -6.48 -17.09
C VAL A 268 5.34 -6.31 -15.76
N LEU A 269 5.58 -5.20 -15.05
CA LEU A 269 4.81 -4.80 -13.87
C LEU A 269 3.31 -4.70 -14.21
N ALA A 270 2.94 -3.96 -15.25
CA ALA A 270 1.54 -3.77 -15.64
C ALA A 270 0.86 -5.09 -16.02
N LEU A 271 1.55 -5.93 -16.82
CA LEU A 271 1.07 -7.27 -17.15
C LEU A 271 0.87 -8.07 -15.86
N THR A 272 1.93 -8.36 -15.12
CA THR A 272 1.88 -9.21 -13.92
C THR A 272 0.87 -8.71 -12.88
N ALA A 273 0.76 -7.39 -12.67
CA ALA A 273 -0.21 -6.80 -11.75
C ALA A 273 -1.67 -7.04 -12.18
N SER A 274 -1.95 -7.01 -13.50
CA SER A 274 -3.28 -7.33 -14.03
C SER A 274 -3.65 -8.82 -13.88
N GLN A 275 -2.66 -9.71 -13.74
CA GLN A 275 -2.88 -11.12 -13.40
C GLN A 275 -2.77 -11.41 -11.89
N LEU A 276 -2.45 -10.42 -11.07
CA LEU A 276 -2.17 -10.64 -9.66
C LEU A 276 -3.36 -11.27 -8.94
N GLY A 277 -4.61 -10.97 -9.33
CA GLY A 277 -5.81 -11.59 -8.77
C GLY A 277 -5.81 -13.13 -8.84
N LYS A 278 -5.29 -13.71 -9.93
CA LYS A 278 -5.10 -15.17 -10.08
C LYS A 278 -3.88 -15.66 -9.32
N LEU A 279 -2.77 -14.91 -9.37
CA LEU A 279 -1.51 -15.32 -8.76
C LEU A 279 -1.55 -15.30 -7.23
N SER A 280 -2.25 -14.33 -6.65
CA SER A 280 -2.55 -14.23 -5.22
C SER A 280 -3.63 -15.19 -4.75
N GLN A 281 -4.22 -16.00 -5.65
CA GLN A 281 -4.84 -17.23 -5.18
C GLN A 281 -3.73 -18.18 -4.74
N LEU A 282 -2.64 -18.36 -5.47
CA LEU A 282 -1.64 -19.41 -5.19
C LEU A 282 -0.98 -19.32 -3.81
N THR A 283 -0.84 -18.12 -3.24
CA THR A 283 -0.18 -17.91 -1.93
C THR A 283 -0.63 -16.59 -1.29
N SER A 284 -0.33 -16.40 -0.01
CA SER A 284 -0.69 -15.19 0.77
C SER A 284 0.08 -13.95 0.32
N GLU A 285 -0.50 -12.78 0.58
CA GLU A 285 0.09 -11.47 0.25
C GLU A 285 1.47 -11.26 0.91
N ILE A 286 1.66 -11.77 2.12
CA ILE A 286 2.96 -11.72 2.83
C ILE A 286 4.01 -12.54 2.08
N ASN A 287 3.64 -13.75 1.61
CA ASN A 287 4.56 -14.60 0.87
C ASN A 287 4.89 -14.01 -0.50
N LEU A 288 3.94 -13.35 -1.17
CA LEU A 288 4.22 -12.61 -2.41
C LEU A 288 5.28 -11.53 -2.21
N ILE A 289 5.18 -10.73 -1.13
CA ILE A 289 6.18 -9.71 -0.81
C ILE A 289 7.54 -10.36 -0.51
N LYS A 290 7.57 -11.47 0.23
CA LYS A 290 8.82 -12.23 0.46
C LYS A 290 9.46 -12.73 -0.83
N ILE A 291 8.66 -13.34 -1.71
CA ILE A 291 9.11 -13.81 -3.03
C ILE A 291 9.65 -12.64 -3.86
N SER A 292 9.03 -11.45 -3.79
CA SER A 292 9.51 -10.26 -4.50
C SER A 292 10.96 -9.89 -4.12
N PHE A 293 11.32 -9.96 -2.84
CA PHE A 293 12.70 -9.68 -2.41
C PHE A 293 13.68 -10.71 -2.93
N LEU A 294 13.30 -11.99 -2.98
CA LEU A 294 14.15 -13.05 -3.55
C LEU A 294 14.33 -12.88 -5.06
N ILE A 295 13.26 -12.58 -5.79
CA ILE A 295 13.32 -12.29 -7.24
C ILE A 295 14.19 -11.05 -7.50
N SER A 296 14.05 -10.01 -6.69
CA SER A 296 14.89 -8.79 -6.78
C SER A 296 16.36 -9.11 -6.53
N ALA A 297 16.67 -9.89 -5.49
CA ALA A 297 18.03 -10.30 -5.18
C ALA A 297 18.66 -11.08 -6.35
N LEU A 298 17.91 -12.01 -6.94
CA LEU A 298 18.35 -12.77 -8.11
C LEU A 298 18.60 -11.85 -9.31
N ALA A 299 17.64 -10.98 -9.65
CA ALA A 299 17.75 -10.05 -10.76
C ALA A 299 18.99 -9.14 -10.63
N LEU A 300 19.23 -8.60 -9.43
CA LEU A 300 20.36 -7.73 -9.16
C LEU A 300 21.68 -8.50 -9.16
N PHE A 301 21.71 -9.72 -8.62
CA PHE A 301 22.91 -10.55 -8.60
C PHE A 301 23.39 -10.94 -10.01
N ILE A 302 22.46 -11.28 -10.92
CA ILE A 302 22.83 -11.67 -12.28
C ILE A 302 23.21 -10.47 -13.16
N THR A 303 22.64 -9.28 -12.92
CA THR A 303 22.85 -8.06 -13.72
C THR A 303 24.33 -7.79 -14.06
N PRO A 304 25.26 -7.74 -13.09
CA PRO A 304 26.67 -7.46 -13.35
C PRO A 304 27.43 -8.56 -14.10
N LEU A 305 26.84 -9.76 -14.25
CA LEU A 305 27.48 -10.93 -14.85
C LEU A 305 27.15 -11.10 -16.34
N LEU A 306 26.21 -10.31 -16.85
CA LEU A 306 25.69 -10.47 -18.21
C LEU A 306 26.68 -9.87 -19.22
N PRO A 307 27.13 -10.63 -20.24
CA PRO A 307 28.13 -10.17 -21.20
C PRO A 307 27.56 -9.34 -22.36
N SER A 308 26.24 -9.10 -22.39
CA SER A 308 25.57 -8.45 -23.52
C SER A 308 24.47 -7.50 -23.07
N LEU A 309 24.37 -6.37 -23.76
CA LEU A 309 23.37 -5.31 -23.53
C LEU A 309 21.94 -5.85 -23.49
N TRP A 310 21.56 -6.66 -24.49
CA TRP A 310 20.19 -7.15 -24.61
C TRP A 310 19.82 -8.17 -23.54
N LEU A 311 20.81 -8.82 -22.92
CA LEU A 311 20.55 -9.70 -21.77
C LEU A 311 20.10 -8.92 -20.54
N LEU A 312 20.36 -7.60 -20.46
CA LEU A 312 19.85 -6.73 -19.37
C LEU A 312 18.31 -6.64 -19.36
N LEU A 313 17.61 -7.09 -20.40
CA LEU A 313 16.16 -7.24 -20.38
C LEU A 313 15.72 -8.30 -19.35
N ILE A 314 16.48 -9.38 -19.15
CA ILE A 314 16.15 -10.47 -18.22
C ILE A 314 16.01 -9.97 -16.78
N PRO A 315 17.00 -9.30 -16.17
CA PRO A 315 16.85 -8.78 -14.82
C PRO A 315 15.77 -7.70 -14.71
N ASN A 316 15.50 -6.91 -15.77
CA ASN A 316 14.40 -5.95 -15.78
C ASN A 316 13.02 -6.62 -15.79
N VAL A 317 12.84 -7.72 -16.52
CA VAL A 317 11.63 -8.55 -16.50
C VAL A 317 11.42 -9.13 -15.10
N LEU A 318 12.46 -9.75 -14.52
CA LEU A 318 12.39 -10.29 -13.16
C LEU A 318 12.03 -9.19 -12.15
N PHE A 319 12.63 -8.01 -12.27
CA PHE A 319 12.32 -6.90 -11.39
C PHE A 319 10.89 -6.36 -11.57
N GLY A 320 10.36 -6.32 -12.81
CA GLY A 320 8.97 -5.98 -13.07
C GLY A 320 7.99 -6.94 -12.37
N ILE A 321 8.28 -8.25 -12.37
CA ILE A 321 7.52 -9.27 -11.62
C ILE A 321 7.61 -9.01 -10.12
N SER A 322 8.82 -8.74 -9.62
CA SER A 322 9.04 -8.41 -8.21
C SER A 322 8.19 -7.21 -7.76
N LEU A 323 8.23 -6.10 -8.50
CA LEU A 323 7.42 -4.91 -8.20
C LEU A 323 5.92 -5.22 -8.17
N ALA A 324 5.46 -6.07 -9.09
CA ALA A 324 4.06 -6.46 -9.19
C ALA A 324 3.59 -7.30 -8.00
N PHE A 325 4.49 -8.01 -7.32
CA PHE A 325 4.19 -8.72 -6.08
C PHE A 325 4.28 -7.79 -4.88
N ALA A 326 5.32 -6.97 -4.80
CA ALA A 326 5.57 -6.12 -3.64
C ALA A 326 4.49 -5.03 -3.46
N LEU A 327 4.23 -4.24 -4.50
CA LEU A 327 3.45 -3.00 -4.36
C LEU A 327 1.95 -3.26 -4.08
N PRO A 328 1.22 -4.03 -4.92
CA PRO A 328 -0.21 -4.20 -4.71
C PRO A 328 -0.51 -5.04 -3.46
N SER A 329 0.31 -6.05 -3.13
CA SER A 329 0.17 -6.84 -1.90
C SER A 329 0.40 -5.99 -0.65
N SER A 330 1.40 -5.11 -0.66
CA SER A 330 1.64 -4.19 0.46
C SER A 330 0.47 -3.22 0.65
N LEU A 331 -0.06 -2.66 -0.44
CA LEU A 331 -1.22 -1.77 -0.40
C LEU A 331 -2.50 -2.48 0.08
N ALA A 332 -2.71 -3.74 -0.31
CA ALA A 332 -3.84 -4.53 0.15
C ALA A 332 -3.80 -4.75 1.69
N LEU A 333 -2.64 -5.14 2.22
CA LEU A 333 -2.44 -5.34 3.66
C LEU A 333 -2.53 -4.02 4.44
N LEU A 334 -1.94 -2.93 3.92
CA LEU A 334 -2.03 -1.60 4.52
C LEU A 334 -3.48 -1.08 4.58
N THR A 335 -4.26 -1.32 3.53
CA THR A 335 -5.67 -0.90 3.48
C THR A 335 -6.50 -1.63 4.53
N GLY A 336 -6.27 -2.93 4.74
CA GLY A 336 -6.95 -3.73 5.78
C GLY A 336 -6.69 -3.23 7.21
N LEU A 337 -5.59 -2.52 7.46
CA LEU A 337 -5.22 -1.97 8.77
C LEU A 337 -5.76 -0.56 9.03
N SER A 338 -6.05 0.20 7.97
CA SER A 338 -6.44 1.59 8.11
C SER A 338 -7.85 1.70 8.70
N ARG A 339 -7.94 2.01 10.01
CA ARG A 339 -9.20 2.46 10.63
C ARG A 339 -9.79 3.59 9.78
N GLN A 340 -11.10 3.56 9.50
CA GLN A 340 -11.78 4.54 8.63
C GLN A 340 -11.48 6.00 9.01
N ASP A 341 -11.16 6.29 10.28
CA ASP A 341 -10.96 7.64 10.81
C ASP A 341 -9.61 8.32 10.47
N SER A 342 -8.57 7.58 10.04
CA SER A 342 -7.21 8.16 9.80
C SER A 342 -6.55 7.74 8.47
N ARG A 343 -7.34 7.35 7.47
CA ARG A 343 -6.86 6.85 6.17
C ARG A 343 -5.93 7.83 5.43
N GLY A 344 -6.20 9.13 5.50
CA GLY A 344 -5.40 10.16 4.81
C GLY A 344 -3.96 10.29 5.35
N GLY A 345 -3.79 10.28 6.68
CA GLY A 345 -2.46 10.34 7.31
C GLY A 345 -1.62 9.10 7.00
N PHE A 346 -2.26 7.94 6.99
CA PHE A 346 -1.60 6.68 6.67
C PHE A 346 -1.07 6.65 5.23
N MET A 347 -1.89 7.12 4.27
CA MET A 347 -1.47 7.26 2.87
C MET A 347 -0.35 8.30 2.69
N ALA A 348 -0.36 9.39 3.47
CA ALA A 348 0.72 10.39 3.44
C ALA A 348 2.06 9.82 3.98
N VAL A 349 2.04 9.00 5.03
CA VAL A 349 3.25 8.32 5.51
C VAL A 349 3.75 7.30 4.48
N ASN A 350 2.85 6.52 3.89
CA ASN A 350 3.20 5.61 2.80
C ASN A 350 3.91 6.35 1.65
N ALA A 351 3.32 7.44 1.15
CA ALA A 351 3.95 8.26 0.09
C ALA A 351 5.33 8.79 0.51
N SER A 352 5.46 9.29 1.74
CA SER A 352 6.74 9.79 2.27
C SER A 352 7.80 8.69 2.30
N VAL A 353 7.45 7.49 2.77
CA VAL A 353 8.36 6.33 2.81
C VAL A 353 8.79 5.90 1.40
N GLN A 354 7.87 5.92 0.44
CA GLN A 354 8.19 5.65 -0.97
C GLN A 354 9.24 6.65 -1.48
N SER A 355 8.97 7.95 -1.36
CA SER A 355 9.88 8.99 -1.83
C SER A 355 11.24 8.96 -1.13
N MET A 356 11.28 8.64 0.17
CA MET A 356 12.55 8.46 0.88
C MET A 356 13.33 7.26 0.35
N GLY A 357 12.66 6.15 0.03
CA GLY A 357 13.29 5.04 -0.71
C GLY A 357 13.87 5.51 -2.04
N GLN A 358 13.09 6.25 -2.84
CA GLN A 358 13.52 6.78 -4.14
C GLN A 358 14.70 7.76 -4.04
N ALA A 359 14.80 8.51 -2.94
CA ALA A 359 15.90 9.42 -2.67
C ALA A 359 17.17 8.70 -2.21
N LEU A 360 17.04 7.79 -1.24
CA LEU A 360 18.18 7.10 -0.63
C LEU A 360 18.80 6.07 -1.57
N GLY A 361 18.01 5.46 -2.45
CA GLY A 361 18.48 4.44 -3.40
C GLY A 361 19.68 4.91 -4.25
N PRO A 362 19.51 5.96 -5.08
CA PRO A 362 20.59 6.46 -5.93
C PRO A 362 21.81 6.92 -5.12
N MET A 363 21.58 7.54 -3.95
CA MET A 363 22.66 7.99 -3.05
C MET A 363 23.50 6.82 -2.52
N LEU A 364 22.86 5.76 -2.03
CA LEU A 364 23.53 4.55 -1.56
C LEU A 364 24.19 3.80 -2.72
N GLY A 365 23.57 3.81 -3.90
CA GLY A 365 24.16 3.29 -5.13
C GLY A 365 25.45 4.04 -5.51
N SER A 366 25.48 5.37 -5.44
CA SER A 366 26.70 6.15 -5.66
C SER A 366 27.78 5.87 -4.63
N PHE A 367 27.39 5.68 -3.37
CA PHE A 367 28.34 5.28 -2.34
C PHE A 367 28.96 3.90 -2.66
N ALA A 368 28.15 2.91 -3.02
CA ALA A 368 28.64 1.60 -3.44
C ALA A 368 29.51 1.67 -4.70
N LEU A 369 29.15 2.52 -5.67
CA LEU A 369 29.95 2.78 -6.87
C LEU A 369 31.35 3.29 -6.50
N SER A 370 31.45 4.23 -5.55
CA SER A 370 32.72 4.82 -5.14
C SER A 370 33.67 3.83 -4.46
N LEU A 371 33.14 2.80 -3.80
CA LEU A 371 33.93 1.81 -3.07
C LEU A 371 34.29 0.58 -3.91
N TRP A 372 33.33 0.08 -4.70
CA TRP A 372 33.41 -1.23 -5.35
C TRP A 372 33.12 -1.20 -6.85
N GLY A 373 32.99 -0.01 -7.44
CA GLY A 373 32.64 0.15 -8.84
C GLY A 373 31.20 -0.29 -9.15
N ILE A 374 30.88 -0.32 -10.45
CA ILE A 374 29.49 -0.52 -10.91
C ILE A 374 28.93 -1.89 -10.52
N HIS A 375 29.76 -2.94 -10.52
CA HIS A 375 29.35 -4.28 -10.07
C HIS A 375 28.98 -4.30 -8.57
N GLY A 376 29.71 -3.53 -7.75
CA GLY A 376 29.44 -3.40 -6.32
C GLY A 376 28.07 -2.78 -6.02
N VAL A 377 27.56 -1.90 -6.88
CA VAL A 377 26.19 -1.35 -6.76
C VAL A 377 25.16 -2.47 -6.81
N PHE A 378 25.27 -3.36 -7.80
CA PHE A 378 24.30 -4.44 -7.97
C PHE A 378 24.43 -5.53 -6.91
N PHE A 379 25.66 -5.92 -6.53
CA PHE A 379 25.85 -6.90 -5.46
C PHE A 379 25.38 -6.38 -4.11
N SER A 380 25.68 -5.12 -3.75
CA SER A 380 25.19 -4.52 -2.51
C SER A 380 23.67 -4.39 -2.48
N ALA A 381 23.04 -4.03 -3.61
CA ALA A 381 21.59 -4.01 -3.74
C ALA A 381 20.96 -5.42 -3.64
N ALA A 382 21.61 -6.45 -4.20
CA ALA A 382 21.19 -7.85 -4.05
C ALA A 382 21.28 -8.30 -2.59
N THR A 383 22.36 -7.98 -1.89
CA THR A 383 22.51 -8.23 -0.44
C THR A 383 21.45 -7.49 0.35
N PHE A 384 21.16 -6.23 0.04
CA PHE A 384 20.12 -5.46 0.68
C PHE A 384 18.72 -6.06 0.46
N ALA A 385 18.44 -6.63 -0.72
CA ALA A 385 17.19 -7.35 -0.98
C ALA A 385 17.05 -8.61 -0.11
N ILE A 386 18.14 -9.38 0.08
CA ILE A 386 18.16 -10.54 0.99
C ILE A 386 17.96 -10.10 2.45
N ILE A 387 18.64 -9.04 2.89
CA ILE A 387 18.44 -8.47 4.23
C ILE A 387 16.98 -8.02 4.39
N SER A 388 16.40 -7.40 3.36
CA SER A 388 15.01 -6.94 3.38
C SER A 388 14.02 -8.10 3.49
N PHE A 389 14.28 -9.23 2.84
CA PHE A 389 13.51 -10.47 3.03
C PHE A 389 13.51 -10.92 4.49
N VAL A 390 14.69 -10.95 5.13
CA VAL A 390 14.85 -11.38 6.53
C VAL A 390 14.17 -10.39 7.47
N VAL A 391 14.46 -9.09 7.33
CA VAL A 391 13.89 -8.02 8.17
C VAL A 391 12.37 -7.98 8.05
N PHE A 392 11.83 -8.05 6.83
CA PHE A 392 10.39 -8.11 6.61
C PHE A 392 9.76 -9.35 7.27
N GLY A 393 10.42 -10.51 7.13
CA GLY A 393 10.01 -11.74 7.78
C GLY A 393 9.95 -11.63 9.31
N VAL A 394 10.97 -11.01 9.93
CA VAL A 394 11.06 -10.78 11.37
C VAL A 394 10.04 -9.76 11.86
N LEU A 395 9.76 -8.72 11.07
CA LEU A 395 8.78 -7.69 11.45
C LEU A 395 7.34 -8.21 11.39
N LEU A 396 7.06 -9.20 10.54
CA LEU A 396 5.74 -9.82 10.38
C LEU A 396 5.54 -11.13 11.13
N THR A 397 6.57 -11.73 11.73
CA THR A 397 6.36 -12.84 12.65
C THR A 397 5.59 -12.33 13.87
N PRO A 398 4.41 -12.89 14.16
CA PRO A 398 3.64 -12.48 15.33
C PRO A 398 4.43 -12.83 16.60
N VAL A 399 4.65 -11.83 17.45
CA VAL A 399 5.06 -12.10 18.83
C VAL A 399 3.81 -12.61 19.54
N ILE A 400 3.60 -13.93 19.50
CA ILE A 400 2.56 -14.57 20.29
C ILE A 400 3.02 -14.45 21.73
N GLN A 401 2.53 -13.44 22.46
CA GLN A 401 2.59 -13.46 23.90
C GLN A 401 1.80 -14.71 24.31
N GLY A 402 2.52 -15.76 24.69
CA GLY A 402 1.90 -16.91 25.34
C GLY A 402 1.01 -16.36 26.44
N ALA A 403 -0.23 -16.81 26.48
CA ALA A 403 -1.11 -16.57 27.62
C ALA A 403 -0.28 -16.90 28.87
N SER A 404 0.13 -15.87 29.58
CA SER A 404 0.74 -16.02 30.89
C SER A 404 -0.19 -16.90 31.67
N GLN A 405 0.36 -17.98 32.25
CA GLN A 405 -0.27 -18.86 33.22
C GLN A 405 -1.12 -18.03 34.20
N GLY A 406 -2.41 -17.87 33.86
CA GLY A 406 -3.44 -17.54 34.83
C GLY A 406 -3.72 -18.86 35.51
N THR A 407 -2.92 -19.17 36.52
CA THR A 407 -3.22 -20.22 37.49
C THR A 407 -4.70 -20.12 37.84
N SER A 408 -5.43 -21.19 37.53
CA SER A 408 -6.67 -21.56 38.18
C SER A 408 -6.48 -21.42 39.69
N LYS A 409 -6.87 -20.27 40.25
CA LYS A 409 -7.25 -20.23 41.65
C LYS A 409 -8.63 -20.85 41.70
N GLU A 410 -8.64 -22.14 42.03
CA GLU A 410 -9.74 -22.78 42.71
C GLU A 410 -10.20 -21.86 43.84
N ASN A 411 -11.27 -21.11 43.62
CA ASN A 411 -12.12 -20.69 44.72
C ASN A 411 -13.17 -21.78 44.85
N SER A 412 -12.87 -22.73 45.74
CA SER A 412 -13.84 -23.61 46.35
C SER A 412 -14.96 -22.76 46.97
N ILE A 413 -16.08 -22.64 46.26
CA ILE A 413 -17.32 -22.19 46.87
C ILE A 413 -17.85 -23.40 47.64
N SER A 414 -17.65 -23.36 48.96
CA SER A 414 -18.25 -24.26 49.93
C SER A 414 -19.78 -24.23 49.77
N ILE A 415 -20.35 -25.39 49.46
CA ILE A 415 -21.79 -25.64 49.55
C ILE A 415 -22.18 -25.51 51.02
N SER A 416 -22.95 -24.48 51.37
CA SER A 416 -23.72 -24.48 52.62
C SER A 416 -25.12 -24.98 52.31
N GLU A 417 -25.38 -26.22 52.68
CA GLU A 417 -26.73 -26.76 52.80
C GLU A 417 -27.52 -25.88 53.78
N ARG A 418 -28.65 -25.35 53.31
CA ARG A 418 -29.76 -24.94 54.18
C ARG A 418 -30.98 -25.73 53.76
N GLU A 419 -31.31 -26.72 54.56
CA GLU A 419 -32.64 -27.29 54.65
C GLU A 419 -33.64 -26.18 54.98
N VAL A 420 -34.68 -26.06 54.16
CA VAL A 420 -35.99 -25.55 54.59
C VAL A 420 -37.03 -26.43 53.92
N GLY A 421 -37.64 -27.32 54.71
CA GLY A 421 -38.81 -28.08 54.31
C GLY A 421 -40.05 -27.21 54.28
N VAL A 422 -40.97 -27.48 53.36
CA VAL A 422 -42.39 -27.14 53.47
C VAL A 422 -43.23 -28.24 52.80
N GLU A 423 -44.31 -28.56 53.50
CA GLU A 423 -45.30 -29.61 53.31
C GLU A 423 -46.02 -29.65 51.95
N VAL A 424 -46.42 -30.86 51.59
CA VAL A 424 -47.39 -31.17 50.54
C VAL A 424 -48.80 -30.86 51.05
N THR A 425 -49.57 -30.08 50.28
CA THR A 425 -51.03 -30.16 50.33
C THR A 425 -51.62 -29.89 48.94
N GLU A 426 -52.41 -30.83 48.45
CA GLU A 426 -53.20 -30.72 47.22
C GLU A 426 -54.25 -29.62 47.31
N GLN A 427 -54.45 -28.87 46.21
CA GLN A 427 -55.80 -28.48 45.77
C GLN A 427 -55.81 -28.07 44.29
N LEU A 428 -56.62 -28.78 43.51
CA LEU A 428 -56.98 -28.58 42.11
C LEU A 428 -57.74 -27.27 41.87
N VAL A 429 -57.21 -26.35 41.05
CA VAL A 429 -58.00 -25.46 40.15
C VAL A 429 -57.10 -24.96 39.00
N ASN A 430 -57.45 -25.25 37.75
CA ASN A 430 -56.89 -24.61 36.54
C ASN A 430 -57.64 -23.30 36.22
N PRO A 431 -56.94 -22.18 35.95
CA PRO A 431 -57.37 -21.22 34.93
C PRO A 431 -56.19 -20.70 34.06
N PRO A 432 -56.46 -19.97 32.96
CA PRO A 432 -55.95 -20.26 31.62
C PRO A 432 -54.49 -19.84 31.36
N SER A 433 -53.95 -20.34 30.25
CA SER A 433 -52.59 -20.12 29.76
C SER A 433 -52.12 -18.67 29.84
N PHE A 434 -51.24 -18.39 30.80
CA PHE A 434 -50.36 -17.23 30.73
C PHE A 434 -49.10 -17.60 29.94
N ALA A 435 -48.71 -16.66 29.09
CA ALA A 435 -47.63 -16.77 28.13
C ALA A 435 -46.39 -17.49 28.68
N SER A 436 -45.81 -18.36 27.85
CA SER A 436 -44.45 -18.88 28.04
C SER A 436 -43.54 -17.71 28.44
N PRO A 437 -42.72 -17.85 29.50
CA PRO A 437 -41.76 -16.81 29.80
C PRO A 437 -40.92 -16.59 28.54
N THR A 438 -40.90 -15.36 28.05
CA THR A 438 -39.92 -14.96 27.04
C THR A 438 -38.57 -15.08 27.72
N ILE A 439 -37.95 -16.26 27.58
CA ILE A 439 -36.54 -16.43 27.85
C ILE A 439 -35.87 -15.42 26.91
N LEU A 440 -35.29 -14.38 27.48
CA LEU A 440 -34.31 -13.56 26.76
C LEU A 440 -33.25 -14.55 26.28
N GLN A 441 -33.32 -14.97 25.01
CA GLN A 441 -32.22 -15.69 24.40
C GLN A 441 -31.02 -14.76 24.50
N THR A 442 -30.06 -15.14 25.32
CA THR A 442 -28.77 -14.46 25.36
C THR A 442 -28.23 -14.50 23.93
N PRO A 443 -27.77 -13.37 23.37
CA PRO A 443 -27.32 -13.34 21.99
C PRO A 443 -26.15 -14.31 21.81
N VAL A 444 -26.34 -15.42 21.09
CA VAL A 444 -25.31 -16.46 20.96
C VAL A 444 -24.40 -16.08 19.79
N PRO A 445 -23.09 -15.90 20.02
CA PRO A 445 -22.13 -15.69 18.93
C PRO A 445 -21.96 -16.98 18.11
N GLN A 446 -22.05 -16.88 16.78
CA GLN A 446 -21.97 -18.04 15.89
C GLN A 446 -21.13 -17.75 14.64
N LEU A 447 -20.51 -18.79 14.10
CA LEU A 447 -19.84 -18.79 12.80
C LEU A 447 -20.68 -19.62 11.82
N PHE A 448 -21.31 -18.95 10.86
CA PHE A 448 -22.10 -19.60 9.81
C PHE A 448 -21.24 -19.87 8.56
N HIS A 449 -21.00 -21.14 8.23
CA HIS A 449 -20.21 -21.51 7.05
C HIS A 449 -20.99 -21.30 5.75
N LEU A 450 -20.45 -20.49 4.84
CA LEU A 450 -21.17 -20.04 3.64
C LEU A 450 -21.41 -21.12 2.59
N GLU A 451 -20.56 -22.14 2.52
CA GLU A 451 -20.66 -23.16 1.45
C GLU A 451 -21.52 -24.35 1.86
N THR A 452 -21.43 -24.77 3.13
CA THR A 452 -22.13 -25.95 3.64
C THR A 452 -23.38 -25.61 4.46
N ASN A 453 -23.61 -24.32 4.73
CA ASN A 453 -24.65 -23.82 5.65
C ASN A 453 -24.55 -24.40 7.07
N LYS A 454 -23.38 -24.93 7.47
CA LYS A 454 -23.14 -25.45 8.82
C LYS A 454 -22.87 -24.30 9.78
N VAL A 455 -23.53 -24.31 10.94
CA VAL A 455 -23.34 -23.35 12.02
C VAL A 455 -22.37 -23.92 13.05
N ILE A 456 -21.44 -23.10 13.53
CA ILE A 456 -20.61 -23.39 14.70
C ILE A 456 -20.96 -22.36 15.77
N GLU A 457 -21.57 -22.81 16.86
CA GLU A 457 -21.85 -21.95 18.01
C GLU A 457 -20.57 -21.74 18.82
N LEU A 458 -20.31 -20.49 19.20
CA LEU A 458 -19.22 -20.16 20.09
C LEU A 458 -19.74 -20.24 21.54
N PRO A 459 -18.97 -20.80 22.48
CA PRO A 459 -19.31 -20.82 23.91
C PRO A 459 -19.75 -19.44 24.43
N GLU A 460 -20.64 -19.40 25.43
CA GLU A 460 -21.09 -18.13 26.03
C GLU A 460 -19.96 -17.45 26.83
N ASP A 461 -19.12 -18.24 27.52
CA ASP A 461 -18.01 -17.76 28.36
C ASP A 461 -16.66 -18.27 27.85
N PHE A 462 -16.03 -17.54 26.92
CA PHE A 462 -14.65 -17.82 26.53
C PHE A 462 -13.79 -16.55 26.57
N SER A 463 -12.54 -16.71 27.00
CA SER A 463 -11.53 -15.67 26.81
C SER A 463 -10.95 -15.71 25.41
N ILE A 464 -10.46 -16.88 24.96
CA ILE A 464 -9.82 -17.07 23.66
C ILE A 464 -10.21 -18.45 23.12
N ILE A 465 -10.59 -18.50 21.84
CA ILE A 465 -10.85 -19.72 21.07
C ILE A 465 -9.82 -19.82 19.96
N THR A 466 -9.20 -20.98 19.81
CA THR A 466 -8.24 -21.29 18.75
C THR A 466 -8.91 -22.06 17.61
N ILE A 467 -8.70 -21.58 16.39
CA ILE A 467 -9.26 -22.13 15.15
C ILE A 467 -8.14 -22.74 14.31
N GLY A 468 -8.36 -23.94 13.80
CA GLY A 468 -7.42 -24.57 12.87
C GLY A 468 -7.77 -26.01 12.53
N LYS A 469 -6.75 -26.80 12.22
CA LYS A 469 -6.90 -28.23 11.89
C LYS A 469 -6.36 -29.13 12.99
N LEU A 470 -7.03 -30.26 13.19
CA LEU A 470 -6.55 -31.33 14.05
C LEU A 470 -5.10 -31.74 13.72
N SER A 471 -4.26 -31.89 14.74
CA SER A 471 -2.91 -32.45 14.62
C SER A 471 -2.63 -33.44 15.75
N LYS A 472 -1.66 -34.34 15.56
CA LYS A 472 -1.28 -35.33 16.59
C LYS A 472 -0.79 -34.70 17.90
N SER A 473 -0.30 -33.46 17.84
CA SER A 473 0.25 -32.75 19.01
C SER A 473 -0.71 -31.75 19.65
N GLU A 474 -1.75 -31.29 18.93
CA GLU A 474 -2.59 -30.17 19.36
C GLU A 474 -4.00 -30.28 18.75
N VAL A 475 -5.02 -30.02 19.57
CA VAL A 475 -6.44 -30.00 19.18
C VAL A 475 -6.92 -28.55 19.26
N PRO A 476 -7.35 -27.94 18.14
CA PRO A 476 -7.96 -26.61 18.18
C PRO A 476 -9.37 -26.68 18.78
N ASP A 477 -9.80 -25.62 19.46
CA ASP A 477 -11.16 -25.50 20.00
C ASP A 477 -12.21 -25.58 18.87
N ILE A 478 -11.90 -24.98 17.71
CA ILE A 478 -12.69 -25.12 16.49
C ILE A 478 -11.86 -25.85 15.44
N ASN A 479 -12.28 -27.09 15.15
CA ASN A 479 -11.68 -27.91 14.11
C ASN A 479 -12.32 -27.66 12.74
N LEU A 480 -11.53 -27.18 11.80
CA LEU A 480 -11.95 -26.91 10.42
C LEU A 480 -11.64 -28.05 9.43
N SER A 481 -11.08 -29.18 9.89
CA SER A 481 -10.67 -30.28 9.01
C SER A 481 -11.80 -30.91 8.18
N GLU A 482 -13.06 -30.79 8.62
CA GLU A 482 -14.23 -31.37 7.95
C GLU A 482 -14.83 -30.48 6.86
N PHE A 483 -14.37 -29.23 6.74
CA PHE A 483 -14.92 -28.29 5.77
C PHE A 483 -14.26 -28.46 4.40
N PRO A 484 -14.98 -28.17 3.30
CA PRO A 484 -14.37 -28.09 1.97
C PRO A 484 -13.14 -27.18 2.02
N HIS A 485 -12.11 -27.51 1.24
CA HIS A 485 -10.90 -26.71 1.12
C HIS A 485 -10.04 -26.58 2.39
N ALA A 486 -10.28 -27.44 3.40
CA ALA A 486 -9.49 -27.47 4.63
C ALA A 486 -7.98 -27.70 4.40
N GLU A 487 -7.55 -28.24 3.26
CA GLU A 487 -6.13 -28.36 2.89
C GLU A 487 -5.39 -27.02 2.98
N PHE A 488 -6.07 -25.89 2.76
CA PHE A 488 -5.49 -24.55 2.84
C PHE A 488 -5.49 -23.93 4.24
N VAL A 489 -6.14 -24.55 5.22
CA VAL A 489 -6.15 -24.09 6.62
C VAL A 489 -4.89 -24.59 7.34
N SER A 490 -4.36 -23.79 8.26
CA SER A 490 -3.19 -24.16 9.08
C SER A 490 -3.61 -24.86 10.37
N ARG A 491 -2.70 -25.58 11.02
CA ARG A 491 -3.00 -26.30 12.29
C ARG A 491 -3.35 -25.33 13.42
N LYS A 492 -2.53 -24.29 13.61
CA LYS A 492 -2.89 -23.05 14.31
C LYS A 492 -3.13 -21.98 13.27
N HIS A 493 -4.37 -21.57 13.06
CA HIS A 493 -4.70 -20.65 11.97
C HIS A 493 -5.08 -19.28 12.50
N ALA A 494 -6.09 -19.21 13.36
CA ALA A 494 -6.60 -17.97 13.92
C ALA A 494 -7.04 -18.13 15.37
N GLN A 495 -7.23 -17.01 16.07
CA GLN A 495 -7.85 -16.96 17.38
C GLN A 495 -8.97 -15.93 17.41
N ILE A 496 -10.05 -16.24 18.11
CA ILE A 496 -11.12 -15.30 18.44
C ILE A 496 -11.06 -15.02 19.94
N ARG A 497 -11.17 -13.75 20.32
CA ARG A 497 -11.19 -13.29 21.72
C ARG A 497 -12.45 -12.48 21.97
N PHE A 498 -13.05 -12.69 23.13
CA PHE A 498 -14.12 -11.84 23.67
C PHE A 498 -13.60 -11.12 24.91
N ASP A 499 -13.78 -9.80 24.99
CA ASP A 499 -13.31 -8.98 26.13
C ASP A 499 -14.44 -8.59 27.11
N GLY A 500 -15.61 -9.22 26.98
CA GLY A 500 -16.83 -8.88 27.73
C GLY A 500 -17.72 -7.87 27.02
N LYS A 501 -17.24 -7.21 25.95
CA LYS A 501 -18.03 -6.22 25.19
C LYS A 501 -17.95 -6.44 23.68
N ASP A 502 -16.76 -6.66 23.15
CA ASP A 502 -16.47 -6.72 21.73
C ASP A 502 -15.75 -8.03 21.37
N TYR A 503 -15.98 -8.52 20.16
CA TYR A 503 -15.29 -9.67 19.59
C TYR A 503 -14.10 -9.23 18.75
N PHE A 504 -13.00 -9.96 18.87
CA PHE A 504 -11.78 -9.72 18.12
C PHE A 504 -11.28 -11.02 17.48
N ILE A 505 -10.65 -10.90 16.32
CA ILE A 505 -9.98 -12.02 15.66
C ILE A 505 -8.55 -11.64 15.31
N GLN A 506 -7.66 -12.61 15.37
CA GLN A 506 -6.26 -12.48 15.00
C GLN A 506 -5.81 -13.68 14.16
N ASP A 507 -4.98 -13.42 13.15
CA ASP A 507 -4.25 -14.47 12.43
C ASP A 507 -3.00 -14.90 13.24
N MET A 508 -2.78 -16.20 13.35
CA MET A 508 -1.70 -16.80 14.16
C MET A 508 -0.38 -17.00 13.40
N GLY A 509 -0.20 -16.32 12.26
CA GLY A 509 0.93 -16.56 11.35
C GLY A 509 0.64 -17.70 10.38
N SER A 510 -0.60 -17.80 9.92
CA SER A 510 -1.03 -18.90 9.06
C SER A 510 -0.35 -18.82 7.69
N ALA A 511 -0.13 -19.97 7.05
CA ALA A 511 0.61 -20.03 5.78
C ALA A 511 -0.13 -19.30 4.63
N ASN A 512 -1.45 -19.42 4.62
CA ASN A 512 -2.33 -18.90 3.57
C ASN A 512 -3.14 -17.66 4.00
N GLY A 513 -2.97 -17.19 5.23
CA GLY A 513 -3.61 -15.98 5.76
C GLY A 513 -5.06 -16.19 6.24
N THR A 514 -5.51 -15.22 7.04
CA THR A 514 -6.91 -15.00 7.45
C THR A 514 -7.41 -13.70 6.81
N TYR A 515 -8.69 -13.64 6.46
CA TYR A 515 -9.30 -12.54 5.71
C TYR A 515 -10.56 -12.02 6.41
N ILE A 516 -10.73 -10.70 6.46
CA ILE A 516 -11.98 -10.04 6.84
C ILE A 516 -12.56 -9.33 5.62
N ASN A 517 -13.79 -9.67 5.23
CA ASN A 517 -14.46 -9.10 4.06
C ASN A 517 -13.57 -9.12 2.79
N LYS A 518 -12.86 -10.24 2.55
CA LYS A 518 -11.88 -10.45 1.47
C LYS A 518 -10.55 -9.69 1.60
N TYR A 519 -10.36 -8.87 2.62
CA TYR A 519 -9.10 -8.19 2.87
C TYR A 519 -8.21 -9.03 3.80
N PRO A 520 -6.94 -9.27 3.43
CA PRO A 520 -6.02 -10.04 4.26
C PRO A 520 -5.72 -9.33 5.57
N MET A 521 -5.67 -10.10 6.65
CA MET A 521 -5.25 -9.66 7.97
C MET A 521 -3.74 -9.82 8.15
N LEU A 522 -3.17 -8.96 9.00
CA LEU A 522 -1.82 -9.16 9.47
C LEU A 522 -1.78 -10.16 10.65
N PRO A 523 -0.83 -11.10 10.65
CA PRO A 523 -0.54 -11.94 11.80
C PRO A 523 -0.23 -11.10 13.04
N GLY A 524 -0.69 -11.54 14.21
CA GLY A 524 -0.29 -10.90 15.46
C GLY A 524 -1.17 -9.73 15.90
N ILE A 525 -2.08 -9.26 15.04
CA ILE A 525 -2.93 -8.09 15.31
C ILE A 525 -4.37 -8.54 15.56
N TRP A 526 -4.96 -8.04 16.65
CA TRP A 526 -6.38 -8.21 16.95
C TRP A 526 -7.22 -7.20 16.16
N TYR A 527 -8.11 -7.71 15.31
CA TYR A 527 -9.09 -6.94 14.56
C TYR A 527 -10.45 -7.10 15.22
N LYS A 528 -11.12 -5.99 15.52
CA LYS A 528 -12.49 -6.01 16.01
C LYS A 528 -13.40 -6.53 14.90
N ILE A 529 -14.27 -7.49 15.21
CA ILE A 529 -15.28 -8.02 14.31
C ILE A 529 -16.68 -7.61 14.78
N ALA A 530 -17.52 -7.24 13.82
CA ALA A 530 -18.92 -6.90 14.05
C ALA A 530 -19.81 -8.01 13.48
N PRO A 531 -21.08 -8.09 13.90
CA PRO A 531 -22.04 -9.00 13.27
C PRO A 531 -22.11 -8.79 11.76
N GLN A 532 -22.38 -9.88 11.03
CA GLN A 532 -22.44 -9.97 9.56
C GLN A 532 -21.11 -9.76 8.83
N VAL A 533 -19.98 -9.75 9.54
CA VAL A 533 -18.66 -9.71 8.92
C VAL A 533 -18.30 -11.10 8.37
N ARG A 534 -17.79 -11.14 7.15
CA ARG A 534 -17.25 -12.37 6.54
C ARG A 534 -15.82 -12.60 7.01
N ILE A 535 -15.54 -13.79 7.50
CA ILE A 535 -14.23 -14.27 7.95
C ILE A 535 -13.81 -15.43 7.05
N GLY A 536 -12.69 -15.28 6.35
CA GLY A 536 -12.11 -16.29 5.48
C GLY A 536 -10.85 -16.89 6.09
N PHE A 537 -10.74 -18.21 6.08
CA PHE A 537 -9.55 -18.95 6.50
C PHE A 537 -8.88 -19.62 5.30
N GLY A 538 -7.56 -19.50 5.22
CA GLY A 538 -6.78 -20.04 4.12
C GLY A 538 -6.93 -19.22 2.84
N LYS A 539 -6.77 -19.87 1.69
CA LYS A 539 -6.56 -19.27 0.37
C LYS A 539 -7.72 -18.36 -0.08
N ARG A 540 -7.79 -17.09 0.36
CA ARG A 540 -8.82 -16.08 0.02
C ARG A 540 -10.26 -16.61 0.02
N ASP A 541 -10.84 -16.73 1.22
CA ASP A 541 -12.27 -17.07 1.41
C ASP A 541 -12.67 -18.51 0.99
N MET A 542 -11.72 -19.40 0.70
CA MET A 542 -12.05 -20.79 0.34
C MET A 542 -12.69 -21.57 1.50
N VAL A 543 -12.39 -21.20 2.75
CA VAL A 543 -13.17 -21.62 3.93
C VAL A 543 -13.75 -20.36 4.56
N SER A 544 -15.02 -20.07 4.31
CA SER A 544 -15.64 -18.79 4.70
C SER A 544 -16.77 -18.95 5.69
N PHE A 545 -16.72 -18.13 6.73
CA PHE A 545 -17.77 -18.00 7.72
C PHE A 545 -18.33 -16.58 7.74
N VAL A 546 -19.59 -16.43 8.13
CA VAL A 546 -20.15 -15.14 8.55
C VAL A 546 -20.27 -15.18 10.05
N PHE A 547 -19.67 -14.19 10.72
CA PHE A 547 -19.82 -14.01 12.15
C PHE A 547 -21.20 -13.39 12.42
N GLN A 548 -22.01 -14.05 13.22
CA GLN A 548 -23.37 -13.64 13.57
C GLN A 548 -23.54 -13.66 15.08
N ILE A 549 -24.49 -12.87 15.56
CA ILE A 549 -24.95 -12.89 16.95
C ILE A 549 -26.45 -13.10 16.84
N SER A 550 -26.92 -14.29 17.23
CA SER A 550 -28.32 -14.74 17.11
C SER A 550 -29.14 -14.35 18.31
#